data_AF-A0A840UGX0-F1
#
_entry.id   AF-A0A840UGX0-F1
#
_cell.length_a   1.000
_cell.length_b   1.000
_cell.length_c   1.000
_cell.angle_alpha   90.00
_cell.angle_beta   90.00
_cell.angle_gamma   90.00
#
_symmetry.space_group_name_H-M   'P 1'
#
loop_
_entity.id
_entity.type
_entity.pdbx_description
1 polymer ?
#
loop_
_entity_poly.entity_id
_entity_poly.type
_entity_poly.pdbx_seq_one_letter_code
_entity_poly.pdbx_strand_id
1 'polypeptide(L)'
;MPWREILSVSAIILTFVAFGPYIGSILQGKTRPHVFSWVIWGSTTFVVFLAQLQGNAGVGAWPIGVSGGIAVFVALLAYRTTKDHSITRTDWWFFSLAMSSLPLWYLTSDPLWAVLVLTTIDVLGFGPTIRKSFHAPFEEQLRFYLLFATRNLLAIAALEHFSVTTVLFPAATGAGCLVLITVIVIRRWVYPASGGKVFPLD
;
A
#
# COMPACT_ATOMS: atom_id res chain seq x y z
N MET A 1 -23.57 16.84 2.07
CA MET A 1 -22.20 16.62 2.62
C MET A 1 -21.27 17.60 1.94
N PRO A 2 -20.29 18.17 2.64
CA PRO A 2 -19.26 18.95 1.97
C PRO A 2 -18.47 18.03 1.02
N TRP A 3 -17.89 18.61 -0.03
CA TRP A 3 -17.35 17.86 -1.17
C TRP A 3 -16.14 16.97 -0.77
N ARG A 4 -15.40 17.36 0.27
CA ARG A 4 -14.23 16.61 0.78
C ARG A 4 -14.63 15.27 1.39
N GLU A 5 -15.74 15.24 2.13
CA GLU A 5 -16.33 14.05 2.72
C GLU A 5 -16.79 13.08 1.65
N ILE A 6 -17.40 13.58 0.58
CA ILE A 6 -17.81 12.76 -0.57
C ILE A 6 -16.58 12.10 -1.21
N LEU A 7 -15.50 12.85 -1.42
CA LEU A 7 -14.25 12.30 -1.95
C LEU A 7 -13.63 11.27 -1.01
N SER A 8 -13.61 11.55 0.30
CA SER A 8 -13.07 10.64 1.31
C SER A 8 -13.87 9.34 1.42
N VAL A 9 -15.20 9.42 1.45
CA VAL A 9 -16.11 8.25 1.42
C VAL A 9 -15.93 7.46 0.13
N SER A 10 -15.79 8.14 -1.03
CA SER A 10 -15.52 7.47 -2.30
C SER A 10 -14.18 6.71 -2.27
N ALA A 11 -13.14 7.32 -1.73
CA ALA A 11 -11.84 6.68 -1.54
C ALA A 11 -11.93 5.45 -0.61
N ILE A 12 -12.72 5.53 0.46
CA ILE A 12 -12.99 4.39 1.37
C ILE A 12 -13.72 3.27 0.64
N ILE A 13 -14.74 3.59 -0.18
CA ILE A 13 -15.45 2.59 -0.99
C ILE A 13 -14.47 1.88 -1.94
N LEU A 14 -13.60 2.63 -2.63
CA LEU A 14 -12.57 2.04 -3.48
C LEU A 14 -11.61 1.13 -2.69
N THR A 15 -11.23 1.51 -1.47
CA THR A 15 -10.45 0.64 -0.57
C THR A 15 -11.19 -0.67 -0.32
N PHE A 16 -12.47 -0.66 0.05
CA PHE A 16 -13.24 -1.90 0.25
C PHE A 16 -13.39 -2.73 -1.03
N VAL A 17 -13.61 -2.09 -2.17
CA VAL A 17 -13.69 -2.77 -3.48
C VAL A 17 -12.36 -3.45 -3.83
N ALA A 18 -11.22 -2.82 -3.52
CA ALA A 18 -9.89 -3.40 -3.77
C ALA A 18 -9.57 -4.56 -2.80
N PHE A 19 -9.87 -4.41 -1.51
CA PHE A 19 -9.53 -5.42 -0.49
C PHE A 19 -10.56 -6.55 -0.36
N GLY A 20 -11.82 -6.33 -0.72
CA GLY A 20 -12.90 -7.33 -0.58
C GLY A 20 -12.59 -8.67 -1.27
N PRO A 21 -12.23 -8.69 -2.57
CA PRO A 21 -11.84 -9.92 -3.26
C PRO A 21 -10.63 -10.61 -2.65
N TYR A 22 -9.66 -9.83 -2.15
CA TYR A 22 -8.45 -10.34 -1.51
C TYR A 22 -8.76 -11.02 -0.16
N ILE A 23 -9.59 -10.40 0.68
CA ILE A 23 -10.05 -11.01 1.94
C ILE A 23 -10.84 -12.30 1.65
N GLY A 24 -11.73 -12.27 0.64
CA GLY A 24 -12.47 -13.44 0.20
C GLY A 24 -11.57 -14.60 -0.25
N SER A 25 -10.48 -14.32 -0.99
CA SER A 25 -9.55 -15.36 -1.44
C SER A 25 -8.73 -15.96 -0.30
N ILE A 26 -8.43 -15.19 0.76
CA ILE A 26 -7.78 -15.69 1.98
C ILE A 26 -8.72 -16.65 2.72
N LEU A 27 -9.98 -16.25 2.93
CA LEU A 27 -10.99 -17.10 3.60
C LEU A 27 -11.24 -18.40 2.85
N GLN A 28 -11.15 -18.38 1.52
CA GLN A 28 -11.23 -19.57 0.66
C GLN A 28 -9.94 -20.40 0.61
N GLY A 29 -8.87 -19.98 1.30
CA GLY A 29 -7.57 -20.66 1.30
C GLY A 29 -6.80 -20.60 -0.02
N LYS A 30 -7.25 -19.78 -0.98
CA LYS A 30 -6.60 -19.57 -2.30
C LYS A 30 -5.37 -18.68 -2.17
N THR A 31 -5.39 -17.75 -1.22
CA THR A 31 -4.28 -16.82 -0.95
C THR A 31 -3.76 -17.05 0.46
N ARG A 32 -2.44 -17.20 0.59
CA ARG A 32 -1.75 -17.36 1.88
C ARG A 32 -0.85 -16.14 2.12
N PRO A 33 -1.40 -15.06 2.70
CA PRO A 33 -0.63 -13.86 3.00
C PRO A 33 0.49 -14.17 4.00
N HIS A 34 1.64 -13.52 3.79
CA HIS A 34 2.74 -13.52 4.74
C HIS A 34 2.40 -12.59 5.92
N VAL A 35 2.20 -13.18 7.10
CA VAL A 35 1.65 -12.48 8.28
C VAL A 35 2.47 -11.24 8.63
N PHE A 36 3.79 -11.38 8.71
CA PHE A 36 4.65 -10.32 9.20
C PHE A 36 4.67 -9.09 8.28
N SER A 37 4.53 -9.29 6.96
CA SER A 37 4.42 -8.18 6.01
C SER A 37 3.14 -7.37 6.25
N TRP A 38 2.03 -8.02 6.57
CA TRP A 38 0.78 -7.33 6.92
C TRP A 38 0.83 -6.64 8.27
N VAL A 39 1.60 -7.16 9.23
CA VAL A 39 1.88 -6.46 10.50
C VAL A 39 2.67 -5.18 10.23
N ILE A 40 3.73 -5.24 9.41
CA ILE A 40 4.48 -4.06 8.99
C ILE A 40 3.53 -3.07 8.31
N TRP A 41 2.84 -3.46 7.24
CA TRP A 41 1.95 -2.58 6.49
C TRP A 41 0.83 -1.98 7.34
N GLY A 42 0.20 -2.78 8.21
CA GLY A 42 -0.84 -2.32 9.11
C GLY A 42 -0.33 -1.28 10.09
N SER A 43 0.81 -1.56 10.75
CA SER A 43 1.42 -0.63 11.70
C SER A 43 1.91 0.65 11.03
N THR A 44 2.63 0.56 9.91
CA THR A 44 3.15 1.75 9.19
C THR A 44 2.03 2.63 8.67
N THR A 45 1.02 2.05 8.01
CA THR A 45 -0.11 2.81 7.47
C THR A 45 -0.91 3.49 8.59
N PHE A 46 -1.06 2.82 9.73
CA PHE A 46 -1.76 3.40 10.87
C PHE A 46 -0.96 4.55 11.52
N VAL A 47 0.38 4.41 11.63
CA VAL A 47 1.22 5.51 12.11
C VAL A 47 1.18 6.70 11.16
N VAL A 48 1.20 6.48 9.83
CA VAL A 48 1.01 7.56 8.85
C VAL A 48 -0.32 8.25 9.04
N PHE A 49 -1.41 7.50 9.24
CA PHE A 49 -2.72 8.08 9.52
C PHE A 49 -2.68 9.01 10.75
N LEU A 50 -2.06 8.58 11.85
CA LEU A 50 -1.91 9.42 13.04
C LEU A 50 -1.06 10.66 12.77
N ALA A 51 0.04 10.52 12.04
CA ALA A 51 0.89 11.64 11.64
C ALA A 51 0.14 12.65 10.75
N GLN A 52 -0.72 12.17 9.85
CA GLN A 52 -1.59 13.01 9.03
C GLN A 52 -2.65 13.74 9.86
N LEU A 53 -3.25 13.08 10.85
CA LEU A 53 -4.20 13.74 11.76
C LEU A 53 -3.51 14.86 12.54
N GLN A 54 -2.28 14.64 13.05
CA GLN A 54 -1.52 15.71 13.69
C GLN A 54 -1.16 16.83 12.71
N GLY A 55 -0.95 16.50 11.43
CA GLY A 55 -0.76 17.45 10.33
C GLY A 55 -2.03 18.15 9.84
N ASN A 56 -3.16 18.03 10.56
CA ASN A 56 -4.47 18.61 10.21
C ASN A 56 -5.01 18.16 8.83
N ALA A 57 -4.74 16.92 8.42
CA ALA A 57 -5.26 16.37 7.16
C ALA A 57 -6.80 16.30 7.09
N GLY A 58 -7.47 16.26 8.25
CA GLY A 58 -8.93 16.19 8.33
C GLY A 58 -9.52 14.94 7.68
N VAL A 59 -10.65 15.09 7.00
CA VAL A 59 -11.38 13.97 6.37
C VAL A 59 -10.57 13.23 5.31
N GLY A 60 -9.56 13.86 4.69
CA GLY A 60 -8.69 13.23 3.69
C GLY A 60 -7.77 12.15 4.24
N ALA A 61 -7.55 12.10 5.57
CA ALA A 61 -6.78 11.04 6.21
C ALA A 61 -7.58 9.74 6.42
N TRP A 62 -8.91 9.81 6.44
CA TRP A 62 -9.76 8.66 6.77
C TRP A 62 -9.53 7.42 5.88
N PRO A 63 -9.34 7.53 4.55
CA PRO A 63 -9.07 6.36 3.72
C PRO A 63 -7.77 5.66 4.11
N ILE A 64 -6.76 6.41 4.59
CA ILE A 64 -5.48 5.85 5.06
C ILE A 64 -5.69 5.12 6.38
N GLY A 65 -6.41 5.72 7.33
CA GLY A 65 -6.79 5.07 8.59
C GLY A 65 -7.56 3.76 8.37
N VAL A 66 -8.58 3.77 7.49
CA VAL A 66 -9.34 2.57 7.11
C VAL A 66 -8.43 1.51 6.49
N SER A 67 -7.48 1.92 5.65
CA SER A 67 -6.52 0.98 5.03
C SER A 67 -5.58 0.35 6.05
N GLY A 68 -5.10 1.13 7.02
CA GLY A 68 -4.32 0.61 8.14
C GLY A 68 -5.12 -0.41 8.96
N GLY A 69 -6.38 -0.10 9.26
CA GLY A 69 -7.28 -1.02 9.96
C GLY A 69 -7.52 -2.32 9.18
N ILE A 70 -7.77 -2.24 7.87
CA ILE A 70 -7.92 -3.41 7.00
C ILE A 70 -6.63 -4.22 6.95
N ALA A 71 -5.47 -3.58 6.83
CA ALA A 71 -4.19 -4.27 6.80
C ALA A 71 -3.90 -5.02 8.12
N VAL A 72 -4.23 -4.42 9.27
CA VAL A 72 -4.18 -5.11 10.58
C VAL A 72 -5.16 -6.28 10.61
N PHE A 73 -6.39 -6.10 10.12
CA PHE A 73 -7.36 -7.19 10.04
C PHE A 73 -6.87 -8.35 9.15
N VAL A 74 -6.25 -8.03 8.01
CA VAL A 74 -5.64 -9.02 7.12
C VAL A 74 -4.47 -9.71 7.82
N ALA A 75 -3.65 -9.01 8.61
CA ALA A 75 -2.59 -9.63 9.42
C ALA A 75 -3.17 -10.65 10.41
N LEU A 76 -4.25 -10.31 11.10
CA LEU A 76 -4.96 -11.21 12.01
C LEU A 76 -5.54 -12.42 11.29
N LEU A 77 -6.13 -12.20 10.10
CA LEU A 77 -6.66 -13.27 9.29
C LEU A 77 -5.54 -14.21 8.81
N ALA A 78 -4.46 -13.64 8.27
CA ALA A 78 -3.27 -14.34 7.84
C ALA A 78 -2.69 -15.23 8.96
N TYR A 79 -2.61 -14.69 10.18
CA TYR A 79 -2.13 -15.42 11.35
C TYR A 79 -3.00 -16.64 11.68
N ARG A 80 -4.33 -16.55 11.46
CA ARG A 80 -5.25 -17.67 11.72
C ARG A 80 -5.31 -18.69 10.59
N THR A 81 -5.11 -18.26 9.34
CA THR A 81 -5.35 -19.10 8.15
C THR A 81 -4.10 -19.68 7.54
N THR A 82 -2.94 -19.02 7.69
CA THR A 82 -1.68 -19.44 7.08
C THR A 82 -0.90 -20.33 8.04
N LYS A 83 -0.35 -21.46 7.55
CA LYS A 83 0.47 -22.38 8.36
C LYS A 83 1.94 -21.97 8.47
N ASP A 84 2.42 -21.23 7.47
CA ASP A 84 3.79 -20.73 7.41
C ASP A 84 3.85 -19.31 7.99
N HIS A 85 4.59 -19.20 9.09
CA HIS A 85 4.89 -17.93 9.77
C HIS A 85 6.39 -17.65 9.77
N SER A 86 7.13 -18.19 8.80
CA SER A 86 8.55 -17.89 8.65
C SER A 86 8.75 -16.37 8.59
N ILE A 87 9.69 -15.87 9.39
CA ILE A 87 10.07 -14.45 9.40
C ILE A 87 11.49 -14.38 8.88
N THR A 88 11.71 -13.61 7.82
CA THR A 88 13.03 -13.47 7.22
C THR A 88 13.85 -12.38 7.89
N ARG A 89 15.16 -12.33 7.65
CA ARG A 89 16.01 -11.22 8.11
C ARG A 89 15.60 -9.89 7.49
N THR A 90 15.13 -9.92 6.25
CA THR A 90 14.67 -8.73 5.53
C THR A 90 13.42 -8.15 6.18
N ASP A 91 12.51 -9.02 6.65
CA ASP A 91 11.33 -8.59 7.42
C ASP A 91 11.71 -7.82 8.69
N TRP A 92 12.68 -8.35 9.45
CA TRP A 92 13.19 -7.66 10.63
C TRP A 92 13.85 -6.32 10.33
N TRP A 93 14.57 -6.20 9.21
CA TRP A 93 15.12 -4.93 8.75
C TRP A 93 14.02 -3.91 8.43
N PHE A 94 13.01 -4.31 7.65
CA PHE A 94 11.87 -3.43 7.32
C PHE A 94 11.09 -3.02 8.57
N PHE A 95 10.82 -3.95 9.47
CA PHE A 95 10.10 -3.66 10.71
C PHE A 95 10.91 -2.74 11.63
N SER A 96 12.20 -2.99 11.82
CA SER A 96 13.04 -2.13 12.67
C SER A 96 13.16 -0.72 12.11
N LEU A 97 13.34 -0.59 10.79
CA LEU A 97 13.35 0.71 10.12
C LEU A 97 11.99 1.40 10.22
N ALA A 98 10.88 0.65 10.14
CA ALA A 98 9.55 1.21 10.32
C ALA A 98 9.33 1.72 11.74
N MET A 99 9.73 0.94 12.74
CA MET A 99 9.56 1.32 14.14
C MET A 99 10.47 2.47 14.55
N SER A 100 11.58 2.74 13.84
CA SER A 100 12.41 3.92 14.09
C SER A 100 11.71 5.25 13.76
N SER A 101 10.62 5.21 12.98
CA SER A 101 9.78 6.39 12.70
C SER A 101 9.18 7.00 13.98
N LEU A 102 8.80 6.17 14.97
CA LEU A 102 8.18 6.59 16.22
C LEU A 102 9.13 7.38 17.13
N PRO A 103 10.35 6.90 17.48
CA PRO A 103 11.28 7.69 18.28
C PRO A 103 11.74 8.95 17.53
N LEU A 104 11.91 8.89 16.21
CA LEU A 104 12.26 10.09 15.43
C LEU A 104 11.16 11.15 15.50
N TRP A 105 9.90 10.75 15.34
CA TRP A 105 8.76 11.65 15.52
C TRP A 105 8.66 12.19 16.95
N TYR A 106 8.82 11.34 17.95
CA TYR A 106 8.78 11.76 19.35
C TYR A 106 9.88 12.79 19.69
N LEU A 107 11.13 12.54 19.27
CA LEU A 107 12.26 13.42 19.57
C LEU A 107 12.19 14.76 18.83
N THR A 108 11.65 14.78 17.61
CA THR A 108 11.55 15.99 16.79
C THR A 108 10.26 16.76 17.05
N SER A 109 9.25 16.12 17.65
CA SER A 109 7.89 16.64 17.80
C SER A 109 7.23 17.04 16.47
N ASP A 110 7.77 16.59 15.34
CA ASP A 110 7.27 16.88 14.00
C ASP A 110 6.84 15.58 13.29
N PRO A 111 5.55 15.41 12.96
CA PRO A 111 5.03 14.22 12.29
C PRO A 111 5.64 13.96 10.92
N LEU A 112 6.28 14.96 10.29
CA LEU A 112 6.95 14.81 9.01
C LEU A 112 8.02 13.70 9.04
N TRP A 113 8.76 13.56 10.15
CA TRP A 113 9.81 12.54 10.26
C TRP A 113 9.25 11.12 10.21
N ALA A 114 8.11 10.88 10.86
CA ALA A 114 7.44 9.60 10.75
C ALA A 114 7.01 9.35 9.29
N VAL A 115 6.37 10.33 8.66
CA VAL A 115 5.91 10.20 7.27
C VAL A 115 7.06 9.95 6.30
N LEU A 116 8.21 10.62 6.45
CA LEU A 116 9.39 10.44 5.59
C LEU A 116 9.93 9.01 5.66
N VAL A 117 10.15 8.51 6.89
CA VAL A 117 10.68 7.16 7.10
C VAL A 117 9.69 6.12 6.57
N LEU A 118 8.42 6.24 6.93
CA LEU A 118 7.39 5.28 6.55
C LEU A 118 7.09 5.29 5.04
N THR A 119 7.11 6.46 4.41
CA THR A 119 6.98 6.57 2.95
C THR A 119 8.17 5.93 2.24
N THR A 120 9.39 6.12 2.76
CA THR A 120 10.59 5.48 2.19
C THR A 120 10.46 3.95 2.23
N ILE A 121 10.00 3.42 3.37
CA ILE A 121 9.78 1.98 3.53
C ILE A 121 8.69 1.47 2.58
N ASP A 122 7.58 2.20 2.46
CA ASP A 122 6.49 1.85 1.54
C ASP A 122 6.98 1.80 0.09
N VAL A 123 7.73 2.82 -0.34
CA VAL A 123 8.35 2.88 -1.68
C VAL A 123 9.32 1.72 -1.91
N LEU A 124 10.17 1.39 -0.95
CA LEU A 124 11.06 0.23 -1.05
C LEU A 124 10.26 -1.08 -1.16
N GLY A 125 9.09 -1.14 -0.51
CA GLY A 125 8.14 -2.25 -0.61
C GLY A 125 7.60 -2.51 -2.02
N PHE A 126 7.61 -1.51 -2.91
CA PHE A 126 7.25 -1.71 -4.33
C PHE A 126 8.35 -2.47 -5.12
N GLY A 127 9.60 -2.48 -4.65
CA GLY A 127 10.74 -3.06 -5.37
C GLY A 127 10.54 -4.51 -5.83
N PRO A 128 10.16 -5.45 -4.94
CA PRO A 128 9.86 -6.83 -5.32
C PRO A 128 8.74 -6.95 -6.35
N THR A 129 7.69 -6.13 -6.24
CA THR A 129 6.55 -6.10 -7.17
C THR A 129 6.94 -5.56 -8.53
N ILE A 130 7.78 -4.53 -8.58
CA ILE A 130 8.34 -4.00 -9.83
C ILE A 130 9.16 -5.09 -10.52
N ARG A 131 10.10 -5.71 -9.80
CA ARG A 131 10.90 -6.82 -10.33
C ARG A 131 10.03 -7.96 -10.86
N LYS A 132 9.01 -8.38 -10.10
CA LYS A 132 8.06 -9.41 -10.54
C LYS A 132 7.30 -8.98 -11.79
N SER A 133 6.82 -7.74 -11.84
CA SER A 133 6.10 -7.18 -13.00
C SER A 133 6.95 -7.14 -14.26
N PHE A 134 8.27 -6.98 -14.14
CA PHE A 134 9.19 -7.08 -15.27
C PHE A 134 9.28 -8.51 -15.83
N HIS A 135 9.36 -9.53 -14.97
CA HIS A 135 9.52 -10.93 -15.38
C HIS A 135 8.20 -11.63 -15.74
N ALA A 136 7.12 -11.34 -15.00
CA ALA A 136 5.81 -11.98 -15.13
C ALA A 136 4.67 -10.93 -15.13
N PRO A 137 4.58 -10.06 -16.15
CA PRO A 137 3.67 -8.90 -16.15
C PRO A 137 2.17 -9.27 -16.14
N PHE A 138 1.79 -10.51 -16.47
CA PHE A 138 0.39 -10.96 -16.50
C PHE A 138 -0.12 -11.51 -15.16
N GLU A 139 0.76 -11.78 -14.19
CA GLU A 139 0.35 -12.22 -12.85
C GLU A 139 -0.20 -11.07 -11.99
N GLU A 140 0.15 -9.83 -12.34
CA GLU A 140 -0.25 -8.64 -11.62
C GLU A 140 -1.59 -8.09 -12.12
N GLN A 141 -2.46 -7.70 -11.19
CA GLN A 141 -3.81 -7.23 -11.53
C GLN A 141 -3.80 -5.72 -11.75
N LEU A 142 -3.77 -5.27 -13.01
CA LEU A 142 -3.74 -3.85 -13.35
C LEU A 142 -4.88 -3.03 -12.72
N ARG A 143 -6.07 -3.65 -12.62
CA ARG A 143 -7.26 -3.04 -12.00
C ARG A 143 -7.01 -2.67 -10.52
N PHE A 144 -6.25 -3.48 -9.79
CA PHE A 144 -5.92 -3.22 -8.39
C PHE A 144 -5.11 -1.93 -8.25
N TYR A 145 -4.04 -1.78 -9.04
CA TYR A 145 -3.19 -0.58 -9.03
C TYR A 145 -3.92 0.67 -9.50
N LEU A 146 -4.83 0.54 -10.48
CA LEU A 146 -5.68 1.65 -10.92
C LEU A 146 -6.60 2.12 -9.79
N LEU A 147 -7.30 1.19 -9.13
CA LEU A 147 -8.16 1.52 -7.99
C LEU A 147 -7.37 2.21 -6.87
N PHE A 148 -6.18 1.70 -6.54
CA PHE A 148 -5.31 2.29 -5.52
C PHE A 148 -4.78 3.68 -5.91
N ALA A 149 -4.37 3.89 -7.16
CA ALA A 149 -3.95 5.19 -7.65
C ALA A 149 -5.09 6.21 -7.57
N THR A 150 -6.28 5.86 -8.07
CA THR A 150 -7.47 6.72 -7.98
C THR A 150 -7.85 7.01 -6.52
N ARG A 151 -7.83 6.00 -5.65
CA ARG A 151 -8.11 6.15 -4.22
C ARG A 151 -7.12 7.10 -3.54
N ASN A 152 -5.84 7.06 -3.88
CA ASN A 152 -4.85 7.99 -3.33
C ASN A 152 -5.04 9.42 -3.85
N LEU A 153 -5.40 9.60 -5.12
CA LEU A 153 -5.75 10.92 -5.67
C LEU A 153 -6.97 11.53 -4.96
N LEU A 154 -8.02 10.72 -4.74
CA LEU A 154 -9.20 11.15 -3.99
C LEU A 154 -8.87 11.51 -2.54
N ALA A 155 -8.02 10.72 -1.88
CA ALA A 155 -7.57 11.01 -0.51
C ALA A 155 -6.82 12.35 -0.45
N ILE A 156 -5.91 12.63 -1.39
CA ILE A 156 -5.18 13.90 -1.48
C ILE A 156 -6.15 15.06 -1.72
N ALA A 157 -7.08 14.92 -2.67
CA ALA A 157 -8.07 15.96 -2.96
C ALA A 157 -9.00 16.24 -1.77
N ALA A 158 -9.23 15.25 -0.91
CA ALA A 158 -10.02 15.38 0.31
C ALA A 158 -9.26 16.02 1.49
N LEU A 159 -7.93 16.20 1.42
CA LEU A 159 -7.13 16.75 2.52
C LEU A 159 -7.51 18.18 2.86
N GLU A 160 -7.88 18.45 4.11
CA GLU A 160 -8.26 19.78 4.56
C GLU A 160 -7.06 20.74 4.59
N HIS A 161 -5.88 20.24 4.95
CA HIS A 161 -4.64 20.98 4.91
C HIS A 161 -3.59 20.27 4.03
N PHE A 162 -3.05 21.00 3.05
CA PHE A 162 -1.98 20.51 2.18
C PHE A 162 -0.62 20.86 2.78
N SER A 163 0.10 19.84 3.23
CA SER A 163 1.50 19.96 3.67
C SER A 163 2.28 18.73 3.22
N VAL A 164 3.60 18.76 3.38
CA VAL A 164 4.43 17.59 3.08
C VAL A 164 3.99 16.40 3.92
N THR A 165 3.70 16.59 5.21
CA THR A 165 3.20 15.55 6.13
C THR A 165 1.91 14.91 5.62
N THR A 166 0.98 15.68 5.05
CA THR A 166 -0.33 15.16 4.64
C THR A 166 -0.31 14.57 3.24
N VAL A 167 0.48 15.12 2.32
CA VAL A 167 0.48 14.72 0.90
C VAL A 167 1.48 13.61 0.60
N LEU A 168 2.64 13.59 1.27
CA LEU A 168 3.79 12.79 0.84
C LEU A 168 3.47 11.30 0.70
N PHE A 169 2.88 10.69 1.73
CA PHE A 169 2.56 9.26 1.70
C PHE A 169 1.56 8.89 0.60
N PRO A 170 0.33 9.44 0.55
CA PRO A 170 -0.62 9.07 -0.51
C PRO A 170 -0.10 9.42 -1.91
N ALA A 171 0.68 10.50 -2.05
CA ALA A 171 1.27 10.86 -3.34
C ALA A 171 2.33 9.84 -3.78
N ALA A 172 3.21 9.42 -2.88
CA ALA A 172 4.24 8.43 -3.16
C ALA A 172 3.65 7.04 -3.48
N THR A 173 2.68 6.57 -2.69
CA THR A 173 1.99 5.31 -2.96
C THR A 173 1.20 5.37 -4.28
N GLY A 174 0.53 6.50 -4.55
CA GLY A 174 -0.15 6.73 -5.83
C GLY A 174 0.82 6.72 -7.02
N ALA A 175 1.97 7.39 -6.89
CA ALA A 175 3.02 7.39 -7.90
C ALA A 175 3.62 6.00 -8.11
N GLY A 176 3.89 5.25 -7.04
CA GLY A 176 4.35 3.85 -7.11
C GLY A 176 3.36 2.97 -7.88
N CYS A 177 2.06 3.15 -7.66
CA CYS A 177 1.02 2.47 -8.44
C CYS A 177 1.06 2.84 -9.93
N LEU A 178 1.24 4.13 -10.27
CA LEU A 178 1.37 4.59 -11.66
C LEU A 178 2.64 4.04 -12.33
N VAL A 179 3.76 3.95 -11.61
CA VAL A 179 4.99 3.32 -12.08
C VAL A 179 4.74 1.85 -12.38
N LEU A 180 4.10 1.10 -11.47
CA LEU A 180 3.75 -0.30 -11.72
C LEU A 180 2.83 -0.47 -12.91
N ILE A 181 1.80 0.37 -13.04
CA ILE A 181 0.91 0.36 -14.22
C ILE A 181 1.72 0.54 -15.49
N THR A 182 2.64 1.51 -15.50
CA THR A 182 3.48 1.82 -16.67
C THR A 182 4.39 0.63 -17.02
N VAL A 183 5.08 0.06 -16.01
CA VAL A 183 5.92 -1.13 -16.20
C VAL A 183 5.11 -2.30 -16.74
N ILE A 184 3.96 -2.60 -16.14
CA ILE A 184 3.10 -3.71 -16.57
C ILE A 184 2.62 -3.49 -18.01
N VAL A 185 2.13 -2.29 -18.35
CA VAL A 185 1.62 -1.99 -19.70
C VAL A 185 2.73 -2.10 -20.75
N ILE A 186 3.90 -1.50 -20.48
CA ILE A 186 5.05 -1.59 -21.39
C ILE A 186 5.48 -3.05 -21.57
N ARG A 187 5.58 -3.82 -20.48
CA ARG A 187 6.02 -5.22 -20.54
C ARG A 187 5.02 -6.12 -21.24
N ARG A 188 3.71 -5.90 -21.06
CA ARG A 188 2.67 -6.62 -21.81
C ARG A 188 2.62 -6.24 -23.29
N TRP A 189 3.02 -5.02 -23.62
CA TRP A 189 3.11 -4.57 -25.01
C TRP A 189 4.33 -5.16 -25.73
N VAL A 190 5.49 -5.18 -25.06
CA VAL A 190 6.73 -5.79 -25.60
C VAL A 190 6.64 -7.32 -25.63
N TYR A 191 6.03 -7.93 -24.62
CA TYR A 191 5.75 -9.38 -24.56
C TYR A 191 4.24 -9.59 -24.45
N PRO A 192 3.49 -9.46 -25.57
CA PRO A 192 2.10 -9.86 -25.59
C PRO A 192 2.01 -11.31 -25.12
N ALA A 193 0.94 -11.68 -24.42
CA ALA A 193 0.65 -13.07 -24.09
C ALA A 193 0.44 -13.82 -25.42
N SER A 194 1.54 -14.23 -26.05
CA SER A 194 1.54 -14.92 -27.31
C SER A 194 0.83 -16.24 -27.09
N GLY A 195 -0.19 -16.51 -27.91
CA GLY A 195 -0.58 -17.89 -28.16
C GLY A 195 0.68 -18.68 -28.48
N GLY A 196 1.02 -19.61 -27.59
CA GLY A 196 2.14 -20.55 -27.63
C GLY A 196 3.32 -20.20 -28.54
N LYS A 197 4.40 -19.66 -27.97
CA LYS A 197 5.78 -20.07 -28.30
C LYS A 197 6.72 -19.50 -27.24
N VAL A 198 7.11 -20.38 -26.33
CA VAL A 198 8.27 -20.20 -25.45
C VAL A 198 9.49 -20.08 -26.34
N PHE A 199 10.15 -18.92 -26.35
CA PHE A 199 11.52 -18.83 -26.81
C PHE A 199 12.43 -19.24 -25.65
N PRO A 200 13.30 -20.25 -25.81
CA PRO A 200 14.35 -20.51 -24.83
C PRO A 200 15.30 -19.32 -24.80
N LEU A 201 15.65 -18.88 -23.60
CA LEU A 201 16.78 -17.99 -23.38
C LEU A 201 18.03 -18.89 -23.41
N ASP A 202 18.83 -18.72 -24.45
CA ASP A 202 20.25 -19.09 -24.45
C ASP A 202 21.07 -18.00 -23.71
#